data_AF-A0A926ZTX9-F1
#
_entry.id   AF-A0A926ZTX9-F1
#
_cell.length_a   1.000
_cell.length_b   1.000
_cell.length_c   1.000
_cell.angle_alpha   90.00
_cell.angle_beta   90.00
_cell.angle_gamma   90.00
#
_symmetry.space_group_name_H-M   'P 1'
#
loop_
_entity.id
_entity.type
_entity.pdbx_description
1 polymer ?
#
loop_
_entity_poly.entity_id
_entity_poly.type
_entity_poly.pdbx_seq_one_letter_code
_entity_poly.pdbx_strand_id
1 'polypeptide(L)'
;MERTQVPNTYQIGEVCQILAKDNPELRGKGGCWGIVNHVGEFSCTVTMWDGEYTVRINHLKPLNYLESECQQVQEISDRINRLRDSGKLEAPAEAVLKCLGELKRPYLTEFEENLLGFIEQEYGIVY
;
A
#
# COMPACT_ATOMS: atom_id res chain seq x y z
N MET A 1 -37.02 -2.54 5.92
CA MET A 1 -35.93 -2.76 6.89
C MET A 1 -34.69 -2.07 6.33
N GLU A 2 -34.48 -0.81 6.67
CA GLU A 2 -33.25 -0.09 6.34
C GLU A 2 -32.13 -0.68 7.20
N ARG A 3 -31.18 -1.38 6.57
CA ARG A 3 -29.94 -1.77 7.22
C ARG A 3 -29.24 -0.48 7.60
N THR A 4 -29.02 -0.25 8.89
CA THR A 4 -28.14 0.81 9.40
C THR A 4 -26.83 0.75 8.64
N GLN A 5 -26.63 1.72 7.73
CA GLN A 5 -25.37 1.86 6.99
C GLN A 5 -24.31 2.23 8.01
N VAL A 6 -23.36 1.33 8.26
CA VAL A 6 -22.18 1.67 9.04
C VAL A 6 -21.36 2.62 8.17
N PRO A 7 -21.17 3.88 8.58
CA PRO A 7 -20.43 4.84 7.77
C PRO A 7 -18.97 4.38 7.64
N ASN A 8 -18.37 4.70 6.50
CA ASN A 8 -16.95 4.48 6.29
C ASN A 8 -16.15 5.29 7.32
N THR A 9 -15.39 4.61 8.18
CA THR A 9 -14.59 5.24 9.24
C THR A 9 -13.15 5.52 8.82
N TYR A 10 -12.73 5.11 7.62
CA TYR A 10 -11.37 5.32 7.14
C TYR A 10 -11.11 6.79 6.87
N GLN A 11 -9.86 7.21 7.06
CA GLN A 11 -9.39 8.57 6.76
C GLN A 11 -8.37 8.57 5.63
N ILE A 12 -8.28 9.68 4.90
CA ILE A 12 -7.22 9.87 3.90
C ILE A 12 -5.86 9.85 4.61
N GLY A 13 -4.89 9.12 4.03
CA GLY A 13 -3.57 8.89 4.61
C GLY A 13 -3.53 7.72 5.59
N GLU A 14 -4.67 7.11 5.95
CA GLU A 14 -4.69 5.96 6.83
C GLU A 14 -4.10 4.72 6.14
N VAL A 15 -3.26 3.98 6.88
CA VAL A 15 -2.69 2.73 6.39
C VAL A 15 -3.57 1.55 6.80
N CYS A 16 -3.96 0.77 5.80
CA CYS A 16 -4.79 -0.42 5.96
C CYS A 16 -4.12 -1.64 5.34
N GLN A 17 -4.58 -2.83 5.74
CA GLN A 17 -4.18 -4.10 5.18
C GLN A 17 -5.29 -4.66 4.29
N ILE A 18 -4.90 -5.19 3.13
CA ILE A 18 -5.82 -5.80 2.16
C ILE A 18 -6.17 -7.22 2.58
N LEU A 19 -7.48 -7.48 2.66
CA LEU A 19 -8.06 -8.80 2.89
C LEU A 19 -8.65 -9.33 1.58
N ALA A 20 -7.86 -10.08 0.82
CA ALA A 20 -8.29 -10.62 -0.47
C ALA A 20 -9.56 -11.47 -0.35
N LYS A 21 -9.64 -12.34 0.68
CA LYS A 21 -10.76 -13.27 0.93
C LYS A 21 -11.21 -13.93 -0.38
N ASP A 22 -12.43 -13.63 -0.83
CA ASP A 22 -13.13 -14.13 -2.00
C ASP A 22 -13.14 -13.13 -3.18
N ASN A 23 -12.48 -11.97 -3.08
CA ASN A 23 -12.42 -10.98 -4.15
C ASN A 23 -11.33 -11.34 -5.18
N PRO A 24 -11.70 -11.69 -6.44
CA PRO A 24 -10.74 -12.05 -7.48
C PRO A 24 -9.83 -10.89 -7.90
N GLU A 25 -10.24 -9.63 -7.74
CA GLU A 25 -9.43 -8.45 -8.08
C GLU A 25 -8.27 -8.24 -7.09
N LEU A 26 -8.40 -8.79 -5.89
CA LEU A 26 -7.39 -8.73 -4.83
C LEU A 26 -6.50 -9.98 -4.79
N ARG A 27 -6.60 -10.85 -5.79
CA ARG A 27 -5.81 -12.08 -5.84
C ARG A 27 -4.32 -11.76 -5.84
N GLY A 28 -3.58 -12.36 -4.90
CA GLY A 28 -2.14 -12.14 -4.75
C GLY A 28 -1.75 -10.85 -4.02
N LYS A 29 -2.74 -10.06 -3.56
CA LYS A 29 -2.58 -8.83 -2.77
C LYS A 29 -2.99 -8.99 -1.30
N GLY A 30 -3.51 -10.17 -0.95
CA GLY A 30 -3.90 -10.48 0.41
C GLY A 30 -2.70 -10.34 1.33
N GLY A 31 -2.82 -9.50 2.35
CA GLY A 31 -1.76 -9.22 3.28
C GLY A 31 -0.93 -7.98 2.94
N CYS A 32 -1.00 -7.43 1.73
CA CYS A 32 -0.34 -6.15 1.43
C CYS A 32 -0.95 -5.01 2.24
N TRP A 33 -0.14 -3.99 2.55
CA TRP A 33 -0.65 -2.71 3.02
C TRP A 33 -1.03 -1.81 1.84
N GLY A 34 -1.89 -0.84 2.11
CA GLY A 34 -2.24 0.23 1.19
C GLY A 34 -2.62 1.50 1.96
N ILE A 35 -2.37 2.65 1.34
CA ILE A 35 -2.67 3.96 1.92
C ILE A 35 -3.96 4.48 1.31
N VAL A 36 -4.93 4.87 2.14
CA VAL A 36 -6.19 5.44 1.67
C VAL A 36 -5.95 6.78 1.01
N ASN A 37 -6.21 6.88 -0.30
CA ASN A 37 -6.11 8.12 -1.06
C ASN A 37 -7.48 8.80 -1.28
N HIS A 38 -8.57 8.03 -1.19
CA HIS A 38 -9.94 8.51 -1.33
C HIS A 38 -10.91 7.66 -0.51
N VAL A 39 -11.86 8.31 0.16
CA VAL A 39 -12.89 7.68 0.99
C VAL A 39 -14.25 7.83 0.31
N GLY A 40 -14.83 6.71 -0.14
CA GLY A 40 -16.20 6.63 -0.64
C GLY A 40 -17.16 6.09 0.42
N GLU A 41 -18.45 5.99 0.08
CA GLU A 41 -19.51 5.58 1.02
C GLU A 41 -19.31 4.15 1.59
N PHE A 42 -18.88 3.19 0.74
CA PHE A 42 -18.65 1.78 1.12
C PHE A 42 -17.31 1.21 0.65
N SER A 43 -16.44 2.07 0.13
CA SER A 43 -15.15 1.68 -0.42
C SER A 43 -14.13 2.79 -0.21
N CYS A 44 -12.86 2.41 -0.18
CA CYS A 44 -11.75 3.35 -0.26
C CYS A 44 -10.97 3.06 -1.54
N THR A 45 -10.41 4.09 -2.14
CA THR A 45 -9.31 3.88 -3.08
C THR A 45 -8.02 3.90 -2.26
N VAL A 46 -7.18 2.90 -2.50
CA VAL A 46 -5.93 2.69 -1.77
C VAL A 46 -4.77 2.61 -2.75
N THR A 47 -3.67 3.28 -2.43
CA THR A 47 -2.41 3.16 -3.15
C THR A 47 -1.61 2.02 -2.54
N MET A 48 -1.21 1.07 -3.37
CA MET A 48 -0.42 -0.11 -3.04
C MET A 48 0.90 -0.10 -3.83
N TRP A 49 1.78 -1.04 -3.54
CA TRP A 49 3.08 -1.17 -4.20
C TRP A 49 2.99 -1.29 -5.74
N ASP A 50 1.91 -1.86 -6.28
CA ASP A 50 1.71 -2.09 -7.71
C ASP A 50 0.73 -1.13 -8.39
N GLY A 51 0.11 -0.20 -7.64
CA GLY A 51 -0.88 0.72 -8.20
C GLY A 51 -2.02 1.04 -7.24
N GLU A 52 -3.07 1.64 -7.79
CA GLU A 52 -4.24 2.06 -7.02
C GLU A 52 -5.44 1.14 -7.24
N TYR A 53 -6.18 0.88 -6.16
CA TYR A 53 -7.31 -0.04 -6.18
C TYR A 53 -8.48 0.52 -5.38
N THR A 54 -9.68 0.46 -5.94
CA THR A 54 -10.91 0.73 -5.19
C THR A 54 -11.37 -0.55 -4.49
N VAL A 55 -11.30 -0.55 -3.16
CA VAL A 55 -11.54 -1.72 -2.32
C VAL A 55 -12.70 -1.44 -1.37
N ARG A 56 -13.66 -2.37 -1.28
CA ARG A 56 -14.76 -2.25 -0.32
C ARG A 56 -14.24 -2.35 1.12
N ILE A 57 -14.85 -1.62 2.04
CA ILE A 57 -14.41 -1.53 3.44
C ILE A 57 -14.34 -2.89 4.16
N ASN A 58 -15.13 -3.89 3.75
CA ASN A 58 -15.11 -5.26 4.31
C ASN A 58 -13.88 -6.10 3.88
N HIS A 59 -13.13 -5.62 2.89
CA HIS A 59 -11.84 -6.15 2.43
C HIS A 59 -10.66 -5.33 2.93
N LEU A 60 -10.89 -4.34 3.80
CA LEU A 60 -9.86 -3.54 4.43
C LEU A 60 -9.81 -3.85 5.93
N LYS A 61 -8.60 -3.93 6.48
CA LYS A 61 -8.37 -4.00 7.92
C LYS A 61 -7.50 -2.82 8.34
N PRO A 62 -7.93 -1.96 9.26
CA PRO A 62 -7.07 -0.87 9.73
C PRO A 62 -5.87 -1.47 10.48
N LEU A 63 -4.68 -0.91 10.25
CA LEU A 63 -3.48 -1.26 11.02
C LEU A 63 -3.38 -0.48 12.33
N ASN A 64 -4.18 0.60 12.48
CA ASN A 64 -4.21 1.48 13.64
C ASN A 64 -2.84 2.09 13.96
N TYR A 65 -2.09 2.44 12.92
CA TYR A 65 -0.84 3.18 13.04
C TYR A 65 -1.09 4.60 13.55
N LEU A 66 -0.13 5.10 14.32
CA LEU A 66 -0.07 6.51 14.69
C LEU A 66 0.22 7.37 13.45
N GLU A 67 -0.08 8.66 13.54
CA GLU A 67 0.19 9.61 12.45
C GLU A 67 1.65 9.57 11.96
N SER A 68 2.61 9.49 12.89
CA SER A 68 4.03 9.36 12.56
C SER A 68 4.37 8.05 11.83
N GLU A 69 3.68 6.96 12.17
CA GLU A 69 3.87 5.66 11.52
C GLU A 69 3.23 5.64 10.13
N CYS A 70 2.05 6.26 9.97
CA CYS A 70 1.45 6.49 8.66
C CYS A 70 2.37 7.33 7.75
N GLN A 71 3.03 8.35 8.31
CA GLN A 71 3.99 9.16 7.57
C GLN A 71 5.20 8.34 7.09
N GLN A 72 5.74 7.44 7.92
CA GLN A 72 6.83 6.56 7.50
C GLN A 72 6.40 5.63 6.34
N VAL A 73 5.20 5.07 6.41
CA VAL A 73 4.65 4.25 5.32
C VAL A 73 4.40 5.09 4.06
N GLN A 74 3.97 6.34 4.21
CA GLN A 74 3.81 7.28 3.09
C GLN A 74 5.13 7.52 2.39
N GLU A 75 6.23 7.77 3.13
CA GLU A 75 7.56 7.97 2.55
C GLU A 75 8.01 6.73 1.76
N ILE A 76 7.78 5.53 2.30
CA ILE A 76 8.05 4.26 1.59
C ILE A 76 7.17 4.17 0.33
N SER A 77 5.88 4.46 0.44
CA SER A 77 4.96 4.39 -0.70
C SER A 77 5.35 5.37 -1.80
N ASP A 78 5.77 6.58 -1.46
CA ASP A 78 6.18 7.61 -2.43
C ASP A 78 7.43 7.15 -3.19
N ARG A 79 8.39 6.54 -2.50
CA ARG A 79 9.58 5.94 -3.12
C ARG A 79 9.20 4.83 -4.10
N ILE A 80 8.32 3.92 -3.69
CA ILE A 80 7.81 2.83 -4.54
C ILE A 80 7.03 3.38 -5.75
N ASN A 81 6.20 4.41 -5.55
CA ASN A 81 5.44 5.04 -6.64
C ASN A 81 6.37 5.67 -7.67
N ARG A 82 7.42 6.38 -7.24
CA ARG A 82 8.44 6.94 -8.15
C ARG A 82 9.11 5.87 -9.00
N LEU A 83 9.45 4.71 -8.41
CA LEU A 83 10.00 3.56 -9.12
C LEU A 83 9.05 3.00 -10.17
N ARG A 84 7.76 2.91 -9.84
CA ARG A 84 6.75 2.46 -10.81
C ARG A 84 6.58 3.47 -11.95
N ASP A 85 6.66 4.76 -11.65
CA ASP A 85 6.44 5.83 -12.62
C ASP A 85 7.67 6.05 -13.54
N SER A 86 8.87 5.57 -13.15
CA SER A 86 10.11 5.69 -13.95
C SER A 86 10.18 4.75 -15.15
N GLY A 87 9.31 3.75 -15.22
CA GLY A 87 9.21 2.86 -16.38
C GLY A 87 8.85 1.43 -16.01
N LYS A 88 9.16 0.50 -16.93
CA LYS A 88 8.88 -0.91 -16.71
C LYS A 88 9.99 -1.53 -15.85
N LEU A 89 9.68 -1.72 -14.57
CA LEU A 89 10.52 -2.49 -13.66
C LEU A 89 10.66 -3.94 -14.14
N GLU A 90 11.84 -4.52 -13.94
CA GLU A 90 12.05 -5.95 -14.14
C GLU A 90 11.32 -6.75 -13.06
N ALA A 91 10.90 -7.97 -13.40
CA ALA A 91 10.13 -8.83 -12.50
C ALA A 91 10.81 -9.06 -11.11
N PRO A 92 12.15 -9.17 -10.98
CA PRO A 92 12.79 -9.23 -9.67
C PRO A 92 12.61 -7.96 -8.84
N ALA A 93 12.68 -6.78 -9.48
CA ALA A 93 12.45 -5.51 -8.79
C ALA A 93 10.99 -5.41 -8.32
N GLU A 94 10.03 -5.76 -9.17
CA GLU A 94 8.60 -5.83 -8.77
C GLU A 94 8.37 -6.80 -7.60
N ALA A 95 9.04 -7.96 -7.59
CA ALA A 95 8.95 -8.92 -6.50
C ALA A 95 9.47 -8.33 -5.17
N VAL A 96 10.53 -7.53 -5.22
CA VAL A 96 11.00 -6.79 -4.04
C VAL A 96 9.97 -5.78 -3.58
N LEU A 97 9.42 -4.96 -4.48
CA LEU A 97 8.39 -3.97 -4.12
C LEU A 97 7.17 -4.63 -3.49
N LYS A 98 6.77 -5.80 -4.00
CA LYS A 98 5.73 -6.61 -3.39
C LYS A 98 6.08 -7.04 -1.96
N CYS A 99 7.29 -7.55 -1.73
CA CYS A 99 7.75 -7.93 -0.40
C CYS A 99 7.69 -6.76 0.59
N LEU A 100 8.12 -5.56 0.15
CA LEU A 100 8.03 -4.33 0.96
C LEU A 100 6.56 -3.93 1.21
N GLY A 101 5.71 -4.09 0.20
CA GLY A 101 4.27 -3.89 0.27
C GLY A 101 3.53 -4.87 1.19
N GLU A 102 4.15 -5.98 1.60
CA GLU A 102 3.55 -6.97 2.52
C GLU A 102 3.95 -6.78 3.98
N LEU A 103 4.86 -5.85 4.28
CA LEU A 103 5.33 -5.58 5.63
C LEU A 103 4.17 -5.20 6.58
N LYS A 104 4.32 -5.57 7.86
CA LYS A 104 3.36 -5.26 8.94
C LYS A 104 3.90 -4.22 9.92
N ARG A 105 5.06 -3.65 9.60
CA ARG A 105 5.73 -2.59 10.35
C ARG A 105 5.75 -1.33 9.48
N PRO A 106 5.73 -0.14 10.09
CA PRO A 106 5.70 1.12 9.35
C PRO A 106 7.07 1.57 8.83
N TYR A 107 8.13 0.82 9.11
CA TYR A 107 9.51 1.16 8.75
C TYR A 107 10.20 0.03 8.00
N LEU A 108 11.22 0.39 7.21
CA LEU A 108 12.15 -0.54 6.61
C LEU A 108 13.32 -0.82 7.57
N THR A 109 13.81 -2.04 7.53
CA THR A 109 15.10 -2.39 8.15
C THR A 109 16.26 -1.89 7.28
N GLU A 110 17.46 -1.82 7.83
CA GLU A 110 18.66 -1.43 7.06
C GLU A 110 18.85 -2.26 5.78
N PHE A 111 18.57 -3.56 5.84
CA PHE A 111 18.63 -4.43 4.67
C PHE A 111 17.60 -4.05 3.60
N GLU A 112 16.37 -3.75 4.01
CA GLU A 112 15.29 -3.35 3.10
C GLU A 112 15.50 -1.95 2.51
N GLU A 113 16.06 -1.03 3.31
CA GLU A 113 16.49 0.28 2.85
C GLU A 113 17.56 0.16 1.76
N ASN A 114 18.58 -0.66 2.00
CA ASN A 114 19.64 -0.91 1.01
C ASN A 114 19.08 -1.57 -0.26
N LEU A 115 18.12 -2.48 -0.11
CA LEU A 115 17.51 -3.17 -1.25
C LEU A 115 16.65 -2.22 -2.09
N LEU A 116 15.81 -1.40 -1.45
CA LEU A 116 15.02 -0.38 -2.13
C LEU A 116 15.93 0.67 -2.78
N GLY A 117 16.95 1.15 -2.06
CA GLY A 117 17.93 2.12 -2.56
C GLY A 117 18.74 1.60 -3.74
N PHE A 118 19.11 0.31 -3.75
CA PHE A 118 19.76 -0.32 -4.89
C PHE A 118 18.87 -0.29 -6.13
N ILE A 119 17.58 -0.62 -6.00
CA ILE A 119 16.63 -0.54 -7.12
C ILE A 119 16.46 0.92 -7.55
N GLU A 120 16.27 1.87 -6.64
CA GLU A 120 16.19 3.30 -6.95
C GLU A 120 17.40 3.77 -7.78
N GLN A 121 18.61 3.37 -7.40
CA GLN A 121 19.84 3.70 -8.12
C GLN A 121 19.88 3.10 -9.54
N GLU A 122 19.55 1.82 -9.70
CA GLU A 122 19.56 1.14 -11.01
C GLU A 122 18.56 1.77 -12.00
N TYR A 123 17.44 2.30 -11.50
CA TYR A 123 16.42 2.97 -12.31
C TYR A 123 16.59 4.50 -12.37
N GLY A 124 17.74 5.03 -11.91
CA GLY A 124 18.08 6.45 -12.03
C GLY A 124 17.27 7.38 -11.11
N ILE A 125 16.68 6.85 -10.04
CA ILE A 125 15.99 7.62 -9.01
C ILE A 125 17.00 7.91 -7.90
N VAL A 126 17.59 9.10 -7.92
CA VAL A 126 18.60 9.53 -6.94
C VAL A 126 18.07 10.76 -6.20
N TYR A 127 18.25 10.78 -4.87
CA TYR A 127 17.84 11.87 -3.97
C TYR A 127 18.98 12.82 -3.67
#